data_AF-A0A511NG90-F1
#
_entry.id   AF-A0A511NG90-F1
#
_cell.length_a   1.000
_cell.length_b   1.000
_cell.length_c   1.000
_cell.angle_alpha   90.00
_cell.angle_beta   90.00
_cell.angle_gamma   90.00
#
_symmetry.space_group_name_H-M   'P 1'
#
loop_
_entity.id
_entity.type
_entity.pdbx_description
1 polymer ?
#
loop_
_entity_poly.entity_id
_entity_poly.type
_entity_poly.pdbx_seq_one_letter_code
_entity_poly.pdbx_strand_id
1 'polypeptide(L)' 'MSRNTEANKKAVKAKKAQKRKKVKDAEAERKARLKEISKQFNAKNNSGKED' A
#
# COMPACT_ATOMS: atom_id res chain seq x y z
N MET A 1 -5.37 32.57 18.63
CA MET A 1 -4.07 32.14 18.05
C MET A 1 -4.17 32.10 16.54
N SER A 2 -3.17 32.62 15.81
CA SER A 2 -3.15 32.60 14.33
C SER A 2 -3.03 31.17 13.81
N ARG A 3 -3.78 30.84 12.75
CA ARG A 3 -3.71 29.53 12.08
C ARG A 3 -2.42 29.34 11.28
N ASN A 4 -1.69 30.41 10.97
CA ASN A 4 -0.53 30.39 10.06
C ASN A 4 0.83 30.28 10.78
N THR A 5 0.85 29.71 11.98
CA THR A 5 2.10 29.51 12.74
C THR A 5 2.94 28.38 12.14
N GLU A 6 4.26 28.46 12.32
CA GLU A 6 5.19 27.42 11.88
C GLU A 6 4.89 26.05 12.51
N ALA A 7 4.40 26.04 13.76
CA ALA A 7 3.95 24.82 14.43
C ALA A 7 2.81 24.14 13.67
N ASN A 8 1.80 24.89 13.23
CA ASN A 8 0.68 24.36 12.46
C ASN A 8 1.12 23.84 11.09
N LYS A 9 2.02 24.55 10.40
CA LYS A 9 2.58 24.09 9.13
C LYS A 9 3.34 22.77 9.28
N LYS A 10 4.15 22.62 10.33
CA LYS A 10 4.86 21.36 10.64
C LYS A 10 3.88 20.22 10.94
N ALA A 11 2.86 20.47 11.76
CA ALA A 11 1.83 19.47 12.08
C ALA A 11 1.07 18.99 10.83
N VAL A 12 0.69 19.91 9.94
CA VAL A 12 0.03 19.56 8.67
C VAL A 12 0.94 18.75 7.75
N LYS A 13 2.23 19.11 7.64
CA LYS A 13 3.21 18.35 6.85
C LYS A 13 3.39 16.93 7.41
N ALA A 14 3.51 16.77 8.73
CA ALA A 14 3.63 15.47 9.38
C ALA A 14 2.39 14.59 9.13
N LYS A 15 1.18 15.15 9.28
CA LYS A 15 -0.08 14.44 9.00
C LYS A 15 -0.17 13.98 7.54
N LYS A 16 0.22 14.82 6.59
CA LYS A 16 0.27 14.46 5.16
C LYS A 16 1.30 13.36 4.89
N ALA A 17 2.48 13.41 5.50
CA ALA A 17 3.52 12.39 5.35
C ALA A 17 3.05 11.04 5.89
N GLN A 18 2.43 11.00 7.07
CA GLN A 18 1.89 9.79 7.67
C GLN A 18 0.80 9.15 6.79
N LYS A 19 -0.12 9.96 6.23
CA LYS A 19 -1.14 9.45 5.29
C LYS A 19 -0.50 8.83 4.05
N ARG A 20 0.49 9.49 3.45
CA ARG A 20 1.21 8.95 2.28
C ARG A 20 1.93 7.64 2.60
N LYS A 21 2.55 7.54 3.78
CA LYS A 21 3.20 6.30 4.23
C LYS A 21 2.19 5.15 4.32
N LYS A 22 1.06 5.36 5.01
CA LYS A 22 0.00 4.35 5.13
C LYS A 22 -0.53 3.87 3.78
N VAL A 23 -0.71 4.77 2.81
CA VAL A 23 -1.16 4.41 1.47
C VAL A 23 -0.13 3.55 0.75
N LYS A 24 1.16 3.92 0.81
CA LYS A 24 2.24 3.11 0.22
C LYS A 24 2.35 1.73 0.84
N ASP A 25 2.26 1.65 2.17
CA ASP A 25 2.33 0.38 2.90
C ASP A 25 1.14 -0.53 2.52
N ALA A 26 -0.08 0.03 2.44
CA ALA A 26 -1.27 -0.70 2.00
C ALA A 26 -1.20 -1.14 0.53
N GLU A 27 -0.60 -0.33 -0.35
CA GLU A 27 -0.41 -0.69 -1.76
C GLU A 27 0.62 -1.80 -1.93
N ALA A 28 1.73 -1.76 -1.17
CA ALA A 28 2.73 -2.81 -1.15
C ALA A 28 2.12 -4.14 -0.67
N GLU A 29 1.33 -4.11 0.39
CA GLU A 29 0.63 -5.29 0.91
C GLU A 29 -0.39 -5.83 -0.10
N ARG A 30 -1.20 -4.95 -0.72
CA ARG A 30 -2.15 -5.35 -1.78
C ARG A 30 -1.43 -6.01 -2.95
N LYS A 31 -0.30 -5.45 -3.40
CA LYS A 31 0.49 -6.00 -4.50
C LYS A 31 1.09 -7.37 -4.14
N ALA A 32 1.58 -7.54 -2.91
CA ALA A 32 2.08 -8.81 -2.42
C ALA A 32 0.99 -9.89 -2.41
N ARG A 33 -0.19 -9.58 -1.86
CA ARG A 33 -1.35 -10.49 -1.85
C ARG A 33 -1.79 -10.87 -3.26
N LEU A 34 -1.88 -9.91 -4.18
CA LEU A 34 -2.24 -10.19 -5.57
C LEU A 34 -1.21 -11.09 -6.28
N LYS A 35 0.08 -10.90 -6.00
CA LYS A 35 1.14 -11.76 -6.54
C LYS A 35 1.01 -13.19 -6.03
N GLU A 36 0.67 -13.37 -4.76
CA GLU A 36 0.44 -14.69 -4.18
C GLU A 36 -0.78 -15.38 -4.79
N ILE A 37 -1.91 -14.66 -4.90
CA ILE A 37 -3.12 -15.18 -5.57
C ILE A 37 -2.82 -15.58 -7.01
N SER A 38 -2.10 -14.74 -7.76
CA SER A 38 -1.71 -15.04 -9.14
C SER A 38 -0.82 -16.29 -9.24
N LYS A 39 0.14 -16.47 -8.31
CA LYS A 39 0.95 -17.68 -8.25
C LYS A 39 0.10 -18.92 -7.99
N GLN A 40 -0.80 -18.87 -7.02
CA GLN A 40 -1.70 -19.99 -6.68
C GLN A 40 -2.62 -20.34 -7.86
N PHE A 41 -3.16 -19.33 -8.54
CA PHE A 41 -4.00 -19.52 -9.73
C PHE A 41 -3.22 -20.18 -10.87
N ASN A 42 -2.03 -19.68 -11.19
CA ASN A 42 -1.19 -20.25 -12.24
C ASN A 42 -0.72 -21.67 -11.90
N ALA A 43 -0.40 -21.94 -10.63
CA ALA A 43 -0.03 -23.28 -10.19
C ALA A 43 -1.17 -24.28 -10.42
N LYS A 44 -2.41 -23.91 -10.07
CA LYS A 44 -3.61 -24.75 -10.28
C LYS A 44 -3.95 -24.95 -11.77
N ASN A 45 -3.73 -23.95 -12.61
CA ASN A 45 -4.03 -24.04 -14.04
C ASN A 45 -2.94 -24.77 -14.83
N ASN A 46 -1.68 -24.70 -14.40
CA ASN A 46 -0.60 -25.45 -15.03
C ASN A 46 -0.58 -26.91 -14.58
N SER A 47 -1.03 -27.23 -13.36
CA SER A 47 -1.19 -28.62 -12.90
C SER A 47 -2.34 -29.38 -13.57
N GLY A 48 -3.10 -28.75 -14.46
CA GLY A 48 -4.16 -29.38 -15.25
C GLY A 48 -3.85 -29.48 -16.75
N LYS A 49 -2.59 -29.25 -17.15
CA LYS A 49 -2.12 -29.33 -18.54
C LYS A 49 -1.09 -30.44 -18.79
N GLU A 50 -0.80 -31.24 -17.77
CA GLU A 50 -0.03 -32.48 -17.88
C GLU A 50 -1.00 -33.65 -17.63
N ASP A 51 -1.81 -33.98 -18.63
CA ASP A 51 -2.42 -35.30 -18.90
C ASP A 51 -2.98 -35.29 -20.33
#